data_AF-A0A848UY83-F1
#
_entry.id   AF-A0A848UY83-F1
#
_cell.length_a   1.000
_cell.length_b   1.000
_cell.length_c   1.000
_cell.angle_alpha   90.00
_cell.angle_beta   90.00
_cell.angle_gamma   90.00
#
_symmetry.space_group_name_H-M   'P 1'
#
loop_
_entity.id
_entity.type
_entity.pdbx_description
1 polymer ?
#
loop_
_entity_poly.entity_id
_entity_poly.type
_entity_poly.pdbx_seq_one_letter_code
_entity_poly.pdbx_strand_id
1 'polypeptide(L)' 'MMGSSKLIVPAHFDSPSFPADNAFSDVRWELGKKLFFDPILSRDESISCASCHLPEQAFSDEHAVSVGVEGRIGTRNSP' A
#
# COMPACT_ATOMS: atom_id res chain seq x y z
N MET A 1 -4.64 -26.43 -10.40
CA MET A 1 -5.75 -26.17 -9.45
C MET A 1 -5.45 -24.85 -8.78
N MET A 2 -6.03 -23.75 -9.26
CA MET A 2 -5.77 -22.41 -8.73
C MET A 2 -6.58 -22.24 -7.45
N GLY A 3 -5.92 -22.29 -6.29
CA GLY A 3 -6.58 -22.13 -5.00
C GLY A 3 -7.12 -20.71 -4.88
N SER A 4 -8.45 -20.57 -4.76
CA SER A 4 -9.07 -19.31 -4.33
C SER A 4 -8.66 -19.02 -2.90
N SER A 5 -7.73 -18.09 -2.70
CA SER A 5 -7.61 -17.43 -1.40
C SER A 5 -8.72 -16.40 -1.34
N LYS A 6 -9.74 -16.72 -0.54
CA LYS A 6 -10.93 -15.88 -0.39
C LYS A 6 -10.54 -14.64 0.40
N LEU A 7 -10.76 -13.45 -0.15
CA LEU A 7 -10.71 -12.20 0.62
C LEU A 7 -11.51 -12.39 1.91
N ILE A 8 -10.83 -12.32 3.06
CA ILE A 8 -11.46 -12.43 4.37
C ILE A 8 -11.74 -11.02 4.86
N VAL A 9 -13.02 -10.63 4.85
CA VAL A 9 -13.47 -9.38 5.45
C VAL A 9 -13.78 -9.66 6.92
N PRO A 10 -13.17 -8.95 7.90
CA PRO A 10 -13.46 -9.15 9.31
C PRO A 10 -14.92 -8.85 9.64
N ALA A 11 -15.40 -9.41 10.76
CA ALA A 11 -16.73 -9.08 11.27
C ALA A 11 -16.84 -7.56 11.50
N HIS A 12 -18.01 -6.98 11.18
CA HIS A 12 -18.33 -5.55 11.31
C HIS A 12 -17.65 -4.61 10.30
N PHE A 13 -17.03 -5.13 9.24
CA PHE A 13 -16.56 -4.32 8.11
C PHE A 13 -17.46 -4.50 6.88
N ASP A 14 -17.69 -3.41 6.17
CA ASP A 14 -18.34 -3.46 4.86
C ASP A 14 -17.43 -4.17 3.85
N SER A 15 -18.04 -4.87 2.90
CA SER A 15 -17.28 -5.47 1.81
C SER A 15 -16.72 -4.37 0.89
N PRO A 16 -15.44 -4.43 0.52
CA PRO A 16 -14.85 -3.45 -0.39
C PRO A 16 -15.50 -3.53 -1.78
N SER A 17 -15.65 -2.37 -2.41
CA SER A 17 -16.12 -2.27 -3.80
C SER A 17 -14.99 -2.53 -4.77
N PHE A 18 -15.22 -3.35 -5.78
CA PHE A 18 -14.27 -3.65 -6.85
C PHE A 18 -14.80 -3.14 -8.20
N PRO A 19 -14.12 -2.17 -8.84
CA PRO A 19 -14.46 -1.73 -10.19
C PRO A 19 -14.38 -2.88 -11.21
N ALA A 20 -15.17 -2.80 -12.28
CA ALA A 20 -15.25 -3.87 -13.29
C ALA A 20 -13.91 -4.12 -14.01
N ASP A 21 -13.09 -3.08 -14.20
CA ASP A 21 -11.77 -3.12 -14.80
C ASP A 21 -10.64 -3.40 -13.78
N ASN A 22 -10.98 -3.49 -12.49
CA ASN A 22 -10.05 -3.75 -11.40
C ASN A 22 -10.64 -4.70 -10.35
N ALA A 23 -11.13 -5.85 -10.81
CA ALA A 23 -11.63 -6.91 -9.95
C ALA A 23 -10.53 -7.50 -9.07
N PHE A 24 -10.89 -7.91 -7.84
CA PHE A 24 -9.99 -8.62 -6.94
C PHE A 24 -9.52 -9.95 -7.55
N SER A 25 -8.23 -10.24 -7.42
CA SER A 25 -7.67 -11.57 -7.60
C SER A 25 -6.42 -11.72 -6.73
N ASP A 26 -6.11 -12.94 -6.32
CA ASP A 26 -4.92 -13.21 -5.50
C ASP A 26 -3.63 -12.76 -6.19
N VAL A 27 -3.54 -12.96 -7.51
CA VAL A 27 -2.40 -12.52 -8.31
C VAL A 27 -2.24 -11.00 -8.28
N ARG A 28 -3.34 -10.24 -8.37
CA ARG A 28 -3.31 -8.77 -8.28
C ARG A 28 -2.95 -8.32 -6.86
N TRP A 29 -3.50 -8.97 -5.84
CA TRP A 29 -3.21 -8.67 -4.45
C TRP A 29 -1.73 -8.91 -4.12
N GLU A 30 -1.17 -10.06 -4.50
CA GLU A 30 0.24 -10.39 -4.30
C GLU A 30 1.18 -9.43 -5.04
N LEU A 31 0.84 -9.09 -6.29
CA LEU A 31 1.61 -8.10 -7.06
C LEU A 31 1.57 -6.72 -6.38
N GLY A 32 0.38 -6.26 -5.99
CA GLY A 32 0.20 -4.98 -5.31
C GLY A 32 0.97 -4.93 -4.00
N LYS A 33 0.92 -6.02 -3.21
CA LYS A 33 1.72 -6.16 -1.98
C LYS A 33 3.20 -6.00 -2.27
N LYS A 34 3.75 -6.69 -3.26
CA LYS A 34 5.18 -6.56 -3.62
C LYS A 34 5.52 -5.11 -3.98
N LEU A 35 4.74 -4.50 -4.87
CA LEU A 35 4.97 -3.12 -5.33
C LEU A 35 4.86 -2.10 -4.20
N PHE A 36 4.02 -2.33 -3.19
CA PHE A 36 3.88 -1.43 -2.04
C PHE A 36 5.18 -1.31 -1.23
N PHE A 37 5.93 -2.40 -1.11
CA PHE A 37 7.19 -2.45 -0.36
C PHE A 37 8.43 -2.20 -1.23
N ASP A 38 8.30 -2.28 -2.55
CA ASP A 38 9.41 -2.17 -3.49
C ASP A 38 9.69 -0.70 -3.86
N PRO A 39 10.92 -0.19 -3.66
CA PRO A 39 11.24 1.20 -3.98
C PRO A 39 11.37 1.45 -5.49
N ILE A 40 11.34 0.41 -6.34
CA ILE A 40 11.48 0.50 -7.81
C ILE A 40 10.50 1.48 -8.47
N LEU A 41 9.37 1.78 -7.81
CA LEU A 41 8.38 2.74 -8.31
C LEU A 41 8.75 4.20 -8.02
N SER A 42 9.70 4.48 -7.14
CA SER A 42 10.22 5.84 -6.94
C SER A 42 11.23 6.21 -8.01
N ARG A 43 11.28 7.50 -8.35
CA ARG A 43 12.12 8.04 -9.44
C ARG A 43 13.61 7.74 -9.27
N ASP A 44 14.10 7.61 -8.04
CA ASP A 44 15.50 7.32 -7.71
C ASP A 44 15.69 6.00 -6.95
N GLU A 45 14.66 5.14 -6.95
CA GLU A 45 14.67 3.82 -6.31
C GLU A 45 15.00 3.85 -4.80
N SER A 46 14.79 5.00 -4.13
CA SER A 46 15.13 5.19 -2.72
C SER A 46 13.96 4.96 -1.75
N ILE A 47 12.73 5.07 -2.23
CA ILE A 47 11.52 5.11 -1.40
C ILE A 47 10.44 4.20 -1.99
N SER A 48 9.75 3.43 -1.15
CA SER A 48 8.54 2.69 -1.50
C SER A 48 7.31 3.32 -0.87
N CYS A 49 6.11 2.81 -1.16
CA CYS A 49 4.90 3.26 -0.45
C CYS A 49 5.05 3.02 1.07
N ALA A 50 5.66 1.90 1.44
CA ALA A 50 5.91 1.51 2.83
C ALA A 50 6.91 2.41 3.57
N SER A 51 7.69 3.26 2.88
CA SER A 51 8.60 4.19 3.55
C SER A 51 7.87 5.31 4.30
N CYS A 52 6.63 5.64 3.92
CA CYS A 52 5.79 6.64 4.60
C CYS A 52 4.49 6.04 5.14
N HIS A 53 4.18 4.79 4.80
CA HIS A 53 3.00 4.07 5.26
C HIS A 53 3.42 2.78 5.98
N LEU A 54 3.92 2.92 7.21
CA LEU A 54 4.59 1.86 7.97
C LEU A 54 3.55 0.90 8.57
N PRO A 55 3.60 -0.42 8.29
CA PRO A 55 2.63 -1.37 8.85
C PRO A 55 2.56 -1.37 10.38
N GLU A 56 3.69 -1.14 11.05
CA GLU A 56 3.81 -1.08 12.51
C GLU A 56 3.11 0.16 13.10
N GLN A 57 2.92 1.20 12.29
CA GLN A 57 2.20 2.44 12.60
C GLN A 57 0.77 2.42 12.05
N ALA A 58 0.20 1.23 11.79
CA ALA A 58 -1.09 1.11 11.12
C ALA A 58 -1.15 1.82 9.75
N PHE A 59 -0.04 1.78 9.02
CA PHE A 59 0.18 2.40 7.71
C PHE A 59 0.29 3.93 7.70
N SER A 60 0.61 4.57 8.83
CA SER A 60 1.01 5.98 8.88
C SER A 60 2.54 6.17 8.96
N ASP A 61 2.99 7.41 9.07
CA ASP A 61 4.39 7.79 9.28
C ASP A 61 4.66 8.20 10.75
N GLU A 62 5.92 8.12 11.17
CA GLU A 62 6.43 8.66 12.44
C GLU A 62 6.61 10.18 12.41
N HIS A 63 6.75 10.74 11.21
CA HIS A 63 6.96 12.16 11.01
C HIS A 63 5.62 12.91 10.91
N ALA A 64 5.60 14.13 11.44
CA ALA A 64 4.45 15.03 11.25
C ALA A 64 4.16 15.27 9.74
N VAL A 65 5.22 15.31 8.93
CA VAL A 65 5.15 15.38 7.47
C VAL A 65 6.28 14.52 6.90
N SER A 66 5.94 13.64 5.97
CA SER A 66 6.89 12.67 5.40
C SER A 66 7.99 13.31 4.57
N VAL A 67 9.14 12.65 4.57
CA VAL A 67 10.30 12.97 3.73
C VAL A 67 10.24 12.15 2.46
N GLY A 68 10.08 12.82 1.32
CA GLY A 68 10.06 12.20 0.01
C GLY A 68 11.43 12.10 -0.65
N VAL A 69 11.40 11.72 -1.93
CA VAL A 69 12.55 11.63 -2.83
C VAL A 69 13.39 12.91 -2.80
N GLU A 70 14.72 12.79 -2.86
CA GLU A 70 15.70 13.89 -2.67
C GLU A 70 15.58 14.63 -1.31
N GLY A 71 14.99 14.00 -0.29
CA GLY A 71 14.82 14.63 1.02
C GLY A 71 13.75 15.74 1.04
N ARG A 72 12.90 15.81 0.02
CA ARG A 72 11.87 16.85 -0.09
C ARG A 72 10.76 16.62 0.92
N ILE A 73 10.48 17.63 1.74
CA ILE A 73 9.39 17.54 2.73
C ILE A 73 8.04 17.73 2.04
N GLY A 74 7.07 16.88 2.37
CA GLY A 74 5.69 17.00 1.91
C GLY A 74 4.98 18.26 2.44
N THR A 75 3.67 18.32 2.24
CA THR A 75 2.81 19.41 2.76
C THR A 75 1.75 18.94 3.74
N ARG A 76 1.67 17.63 3.97
CA ARG A 76 0.64 16.97 4.77
C ARG A 76 1.24 15.76 5.47
N ASN A 77 0.58 15.35 6.55
CA ASN A 77 0.85 14.08 7.22
C ASN A 77 0.41 12.91 6.33
N SER A 78 1.13 11.79 6.43
CA SER A 78 0.80 10.51 5.78
C SER A 78 -0.21 9.76 6.65
N PRO A 79 -1.46 9.59 6.19
CA PRO A 79 -2.54 8.99 6.97
C PRO A 79 -2.45 7.46 7.05
#